data_AF-A0A098BYS2-F1
#
_entry.id   AF-A0A098BYS2-F1
#
_cell.length_a   1.000
_cell.length_b   1.000
_cell.length_c   1.000
_cell.angle_alpha   90.00
_cell.angle_beta   90.00
_cell.angle_gamma   90.00
#
_symmetry.space_group_name_H-M   'P 1'
#
loop_
_entity.id
_entity.type
_entity.pdbx_description
1 polymer ?
#
loop_
_entity_poly.entity_id
_entity_poly.type
_entity_poly.pdbx_seq_one_letter_code
_entity_poly.pdbx_strand_id
1 'polypeptide(L)'
;MADYTARRGAPAFIMENAFSPTSSDDSSASGGDVVALGSDRNWGWGSLRNFNFFIQNCTDENVPLSVRNHYIGLARFFRAYFYFEKVKRYGDVPWIGKALDVEDPDLYKPRDPRTLVMDSVLADLNFACENIILLRLQLLLLILQYR
;
A
#
# COMPACT_ATOMS: atom_id res chain seq x y z
N MET A 1 -5.58 -33.80 12.79
CA MET A 1 -5.23 -32.48 12.21
C MET A 1 -4.91 -32.55 10.70
N ALA A 2 -4.36 -33.64 10.17
CA ALA A 2 -4.08 -33.79 8.72
C ALA A 2 -5.34 -33.91 7.82
N ASP A 3 -6.45 -34.40 8.36
CA ASP A 3 -7.70 -34.60 7.61
C ASP A 3 -8.42 -33.27 7.29
N TYR A 4 -8.25 -32.25 8.15
CA TYR A 4 -8.88 -30.94 7.97
C TYR A 4 -8.29 -30.15 6.78
N THR A 5 -6.99 -30.30 6.53
CA THR A 5 -6.30 -29.68 5.38
C THR A 5 -6.62 -30.38 4.06
N ALA A 6 -6.90 -31.69 4.07
CA ALA A 6 -7.23 -32.46 2.87
C ALA A 6 -8.62 -32.10 2.30
N ARG A 7 -9.61 -31.87 3.17
CA ARG A 7 -10.97 -31.51 2.75
C ARG A 7 -11.08 -30.11 2.15
N ARG A 8 -10.21 -29.19 2.57
CA ARG A 8 -10.24 -27.77 2.17
C ARG A 8 -9.25 -27.43 1.05
N GLY A 9 -8.37 -28.36 0.68
CA GLY A 9 -7.30 -28.16 -0.29
C GLY A 9 -7.64 -28.50 -1.73
N ALA A 10 -8.81 -29.09 -2.00
CA ALA A 10 -9.24 -29.34 -3.37
C ALA A 10 -9.81 -28.03 -3.97
N PRO A 11 -9.21 -27.50 -5.05
CA PRO A 11 -9.61 -26.22 -5.61
C PRO A 11 -11.00 -26.33 -6.25
N ALA A 12 -11.80 -25.26 -6.11
CA ALA A 12 -13.23 -25.26 -6.44
C ALA A 12 -13.54 -25.61 -7.92
N PHE A 13 -12.60 -25.40 -8.85
CA PHE A 13 -12.79 -25.75 -10.26
C PHE A 13 -12.80 -27.26 -10.56
N ILE A 14 -12.38 -28.11 -9.61
CA ILE A 14 -12.39 -29.58 -9.76
C ILE A 14 -13.67 -30.21 -9.18
N MET A 15 -14.42 -29.48 -8.35
CA MET A 15 -15.67 -29.97 -7.79
C MET A 15 -16.86 -29.56 -8.65
N GLU A 16 -17.57 -30.54 -9.20
CA GLU A 16 -18.82 -30.32 -9.93
C GLU A 16 -19.82 -29.59 -9.02
N ASN A 17 -20.36 -28.45 -9.49
CA ASN A 17 -21.24 -27.51 -8.77
C ASN A 17 -20.59 -26.59 -7.70
N ALA A 18 -19.26 -26.48 -7.61
CA ALA A 18 -18.60 -25.54 -6.71
C ALA A 18 -18.37 -24.16 -7.35
N PHE A 19 -19.45 -23.42 -7.62
CA PHE A 19 -19.34 -21.99 -7.97
C PHE A 19 -19.19 -21.16 -6.69
N SER A 20 -17.94 -20.86 -6.29
CA SER A 20 -17.67 -19.90 -5.22
C SER A 20 -17.02 -18.64 -5.79
N PRO A 21 -17.66 -17.46 -5.70
CA PRO A 21 -17.08 -16.20 -6.17
C PRO A 21 -16.04 -15.60 -5.20
N THR A 22 -15.56 -16.34 -4.18
CA THR A 22 -14.88 -15.72 -3.03
C THR A 22 -13.40 -16.03 -2.85
N SER A 23 -12.71 -16.70 -3.78
CA SER A 23 -11.24 -16.76 -3.72
C SER A 23 -10.63 -15.57 -4.47
N SER A 24 -10.57 -14.41 -3.81
CA SER A 24 -9.51 -13.45 -4.12
C SER A 24 -8.22 -14.04 -3.57
N ASP A 25 -7.40 -14.64 -4.43
CA ASP A 25 -6.07 -15.12 -4.08
C ASP A 25 -5.20 -13.93 -3.65
N ASP A 26 -5.12 -13.68 -2.35
CA ASP A 26 -4.24 -12.68 -1.72
C ASP A 26 -2.98 -13.34 -1.12
N SER A 27 -2.69 -14.59 -1.47
CA SER A 27 -1.52 -15.37 -1.02
C SER A 27 -0.15 -14.77 -1.42
N SER A 28 -0.13 -13.64 -2.12
CA SER A 28 1.06 -12.84 -2.40
C SER A 28 1.38 -11.83 -1.28
N ALA A 29 0.48 -11.66 -0.32
CA ALA A 29 0.63 -10.79 0.83
C ALA A 29 1.32 -11.58 1.95
N SER A 30 2.48 -11.11 2.42
CA SER A 30 3.26 -11.80 3.43
C SER A 30 2.45 -11.89 4.72
N GLY A 31 2.53 -13.02 5.44
CA GLY A 31 1.69 -13.33 6.61
C GLY A 31 1.73 -12.37 7.81
N GLY A 32 2.37 -11.20 7.69
CA GLY A 32 2.23 -10.05 8.59
C GLY A 32 1.13 -9.06 8.19
N ASP A 33 0.33 -9.35 7.16
CA ASP A 33 -0.67 -8.41 6.64
C ASP A 33 -1.90 -8.21 7.54
N VAL A 34 -2.20 -9.09 8.50
CA VAL A 34 -3.35 -8.92 9.41
C VAL A 34 -2.97 -8.10 10.65
N VAL A 35 -3.15 -6.78 10.58
CA VAL A 35 -3.15 -5.93 11.77
C VAL A 35 -4.60 -5.68 12.19
N ALA A 36 -4.95 -6.21 13.35
CA ALA A 36 -6.22 -6.14 14.09
C ALA A 36 -7.24 -7.28 13.87
N LEU A 37 -7.81 -7.72 14.99
CA LEU A 37 -8.84 -8.76 15.10
C LEU A 37 -10.05 -8.43 14.20
N GLY A 38 -10.23 -9.22 13.15
CA GLY A 38 -11.40 -9.20 12.28
C GLY A 38 -11.23 -10.20 11.13
N SER A 39 -12.32 -10.82 10.70
CA SER A 39 -12.34 -11.76 9.56
C SER A 39 -12.19 -11.08 8.19
N ASP A 40 -12.08 -9.75 8.17
CA ASP A 40 -12.04 -8.95 6.96
C ASP A 40 -10.63 -8.97 6.36
N ARG A 41 -10.40 -9.83 5.37
CA ARG A 41 -9.14 -9.89 4.61
C ARG A 41 -8.69 -8.52 4.06
N ASN A 42 -9.66 -7.64 3.77
CA ASN A 42 -9.41 -6.29 3.27
C ASN A 42 -8.99 -5.28 4.36
N TRP A 43 -8.96 -5.68 5.64
CA TRP A 43 -8.43 -4.87 6.75
C TRP A 43 -6.91 -5.03 6.91
N GLY A 44 -6.20 -5.72 6.00
CA GLY A 44 -4.75 -5.90 6.15
C GLY A 44 -3.90 -4.61 6.03
N TRP A 45 -2.85 -4.48 6.85
CA TRP A 45 -1.99 -3.28 6.96
C TRP A 45 -0.48 -3.54 6.74
N GLY A 46 -0.06 -4.75 6.40
CA GLY A 46 1.36 -5.08 6.26
C GLY A 46 2.06 -4.27 5.16
N SER A 47 1.38 -4.02 4.04
CA SER A 47 1.86 -3.14 2.98
C SER A 47 2.20 -1.72 3.45
N LEU A 48 1.46 -1.18 4.43
CA LEU A 48 1.68 0.17 4.95
C LEU A 48 3.06 0.32 5.60
N ARG A 49 3.50 -0.69 6.36
CA ARG A 49 4.82 -0.67 7.02
C ARG A 49 5.93 -0.60 5.97
N ASN A 50 5.80 -1.31 4.85
CA ASN A 50 6.79 -1.28 3.78
C ASN A 50 6.92 0.11 3.15
N PHE A 51 5.81 0.80 2.89
CA PHE A 51 5.85 2.16 2.36
C PHE A 51 6.52 3.13 3.34
N ASN A 52 6.11 3.09 4.61
CA ASN A 52 6.68 3.98 5.62
C ASN A 52 8.17 3.68 5.87
N PHE A 53 8.54 2.40 5.91
CA PHE A 53 9.93 1.99 6.06
C PHE A 53 10.78 2.48 4.89
N PHE A 54 10.29 2.34 3.65
CA PHE A 54 11.01 2.85 2.48
C PHE A 54 11.19 4.38 2.54
N ILE A 55 10.12 5.12 2.84
CA ILE A 55 10.15 6.59 2.94
C ILE A 55 11.16 7.04 4.01
N GLN A 56 11.23 6.34 5.15
CA GLN A 56 12.15 6.68 6.24
C GLN A 56 13.62 6.32 5.94
N ASN A 57 13.87 5.24 5.20
CA ASN A 57 15.22 4.73 4.97
C ASN A 57 15.83 5.15 3.62
N CYS A 58 15.08 5.83 2.76
CA CYS A 58 15.60 6.37 1.48
C CYS A 58 16.44 7.65 1.71
N THR A 59 17.52 7.53 2.49
CA THR A 59 18.34 8.65 2.99
C THR A 59 19.81 8.57 2.57
N ASP A 60 20.21 7.57 1.78
CA ASP A 60 21.59 7.42 1.31
C ASP A 60 22.07 8.66 0.52
N GLU A 61 23.14 9.29 0.99
CA GLU A 61 23.70 10.51 0.38
C GLU A 61 24.42 10.24 -0.95
N ASN A 62 24.82 8.99 -1.21
CA ASN A 62 25.43 8.60 -2.48
C ASN A 62 24.43 8.66 -3.64
N VAL A 63 23.14 8.66 -3.35
CA VAL A 63 22.07 8.75 -4.36
C VAL A 63 21.63 10.22 -4.51
N PRO A 64 21.61 10.75 -5.75
CA PRO A 64 21.16 12.12 -5.99
C PRO A 64 19.77 12.37 -5.39
N LEU A 65 19.57 13.56 -4.80
CA LEU A 65 18.31 13.92 -4.16
C LEU A 65 17.11 13.79 -5.11
N SER A 66 17.26 14.14 -6.38
CA SER A 66 16.20 14.00 -7.40
C SER A 66 15.77 12.55 -7.60
N VAL A 67 16.73 11.61 -7.56
CA VAL A 67 16.46 10.17 -7.69
C VAL A 67 15.79 9.65 -6.43
N ARG A 68 16.26 10.04 -5.23
CA ARG A 68 15.60 9.69 -3.97
C ARG A 68 14.17 10.19 -3.93
N ASN A 69 13.97 11.47 -4.24
CA ASN A 69 12.65 12.09 -4.27
C ASN A 69 11.71 11.43 -5.27
N HIS A 70 12.21 10.98 -6.44
CA HIS A 70 11.42 10.22 -7.39
C HIS A 70 10.85 8.93 -6.78
N TYR A 71 11.70 8.13 -6.14
CA TYR A 71 11.25 6.88 -5.52
C TYR A 71 10.41 7.11 -4.24
N ILE A 72 10.72 8.14 -3.45
CA ILE A 72 9.89 8.55 -2.31
C ILE A 72 8.50 9.00 -2.82
N GLY A 73 8.43 9.69 -3.96
CA GLY A 73 7.20 10.08 -4.61
C GLY A 73 6.35 8.86 -5.00
N LEU A 74 6.98 7.83 -5.59
CA LEU A 74 6.29 6.56 -5.88
C LEU A 74 5.76 5.89 -4.61
N ALA A 75 6.57 5.81 -3.55
CA ALA A 75 6.15 5.21 -2.28
C ALA A 75 4.97 5.96 -1.63
N ARG A 76 5.01 7.30 -1.66
CA ARG A 76 3.90 8.15 -1.18
C ARG A 76 2.64 8.00 -2.02
N PHE A 77 2.76 7.87 -3.34
CA PHE A 77 1.62 7.57 -4.20
C PHE A 77 0.94 6.23 -3.83
N PHE A 78 1.72 5.16 -3.61
CA PHE A 78 1.16 3.88 -3.20
C PHE A 78 0.56 3.92 -1.80
N ARG A 79 1.16 4.67 -0.86
CA ARG A 79 0.58 4.91 0.47
C ARG A 79 -0.74 5.67 0.38
N ALA A 80 -0.82 6.71 -0.45
CA ALA A 80 -2.04 7.46 -0.71
C ALA A 80 -3.14 6.57 -1.30
N TYR A 81 -2.82 5.76 -2.31
CA TYR A 81 -3.75 4.81 -2.92
C TYR A 81 -4.25 3.77 -1.92
N PHE A 82 -3.35 3.22 -1.10
CA PHE A 82 -3.71 2.29 -0.02
C PHE A 82 -4.71 2.93 0.94
N TYR A 83 -4.45 4.13 1.44
CA TYR A 83 -5.35 4.82 2.36
C TYR A 83 -6.68 5.21 1.72
N PHE A 84 -6.67 5.62 0.45
CA PHE A 84 -7.89 5.90 -0.30
C PHE A 84 -8.82 4.67 -0.35
N GLU A 85 -8.29 3.49 -0.65
CA GLU A 85 -9.08 2.26 -0.68
C GLU A 85 -9.66 1.89 0.70
N LYS A 86 -8.91 2.18 1.78
CA LYS A 86 -9.38 1.98 3.16
C LYS A 86 -10.49 2.95 3.54
N VAL A 87 -10.30 4.24 3.30
CA VAL A 87 -11.29 5.28 3.61
C VAL A 87 -12.57 5.06 2.81
N LYS A 88 -12.45 4.71 1.52
CA LYS A 88 -13.59 4.39 0.65
C LYS A 88 -14.46 3.27 1.23
N ARG A 89 -13.86 2.26 1.86
CA ARG A 89 -14.55 1.08 2.38
C ARG A 89 -15.03 1.24 3.83
N TYR A 90 -14.22 1.85 4.68
CA TYR A 90 -14.42 1.85 6.13
C TYR A 90 -14.72 3.23 6.72
N GLY A 91 -14.54 4.29 5.94
CA GLY A 91 -14.64 5.67 6.42
C GLY A 91 -13.42 6.03 7.27
N ASP A 92 -13.61 6.06 8.58
CA ASP A 92 -12.58 6.46 9.53
C ASP A 92 -11.60 5.31 9.78
N VAL A 93 -10.31 5.59 9.66
CA VAL A 93 -9.22 4.60 9.74
C VAL A 93 -7.99 5.23 10.42
N PRO A 94 -7.12 4.45 11.09
CA PRO A 94 -5.94 5.01 11.74
C PRO A 94 -4.90 5.48 10.70
N TRP A 95 -4.50 6.74 10.80
CA TRP A 95 -3.36 7.29 10.08
C TRP A 95 -2.05 6.97 10.81
N ILE A 96 -1.12 6.33 10.11
CA ILE A 96 0.19 5.91 10.62
C ILE A 96 1.25 6.33 9.60
N GLY A 97 1.96 7.43 9.90
CA GLY A 97 2.95 8.02 9.00
C GLY A 97 4.39 7.49 9.18
N LYS A 98 4.61 6.51 10.06
CA LYS A 98 5.92 5.93 10.40
C LYS A 98 5.91 4.42 10.26
N ALA A 99 7.09 3.81 10.10
CA ALA A 99 7.22 2.37 10.21
C ALA A 99 7.01 2.00 11.69
N LEU A 100 6.02 1.16 11.96
CA LEU A 100 5.78 0.65 13.32
C LEU A 100 6.84 -0.40 13.67
N ASP A 101 7.27 -0.34 14.92
CA ASP A 101 7.99 -1.40 15.60
C ASP A 101 7.02 -2.28 16.42
N VAL A 102 7.49 -3.45 16.86
CA VAL A 102 6.70 -4.44 17.60
C VAL A 102 6.22 -3.92 18.96
N GLU A 103 6.94 -2.97 19.55
CA GLU A 103 6.62 -2.36 20.84
C GLU A 103 5.94 -0.98 20.72
N ASP A 104 5.56 -0.56 19.50
CA ASP A 104 5.00 0.77 19.28
C ASP A 104 3.57 0.88 19.83
N PRO A 105 3.27 1.83 20.74
CA PRO A 105 1.91 2.01 21.26
C PRO A 105 0.89 2.30 20.16
N ASP A 106 1.32 2.84 19.01
CA ASP A 106 0.45 3.10 17.86
C ASP A 106 -0.09 1.82 17.20
N LEU A 107 0.40 0.62 17.58
CA LEU A 107 -0.19 -0.67 17.19
C LEU A 107 -1.67 -0.80 17.60
N TYR A 108 -2.07 -0.11 18.67
CA TYR A 108 -3.44 -0.11 19.19
C TYR A 108 -4.15 1.25 19.00
N LYS A 109 -3.62 2.08 18.09
CA LYS A 109 -4.15 3.44 17.85
C LYS A 109 -5.63 3.38 17.41
N PRO A 110 -6.50 4.25 17.97
CA PRO A 110 -7.88 4.37 17.52
C PRO A 110 -7.95 4.96 16.09
N ARG A 111 -9.13 4.85 15.47
CA ARG A 111 -9.39 5.41 14.14
C ARG A 111 -9.34 6.94 14.17
N ASP A 112 -8.74 7.54 13.14
CA ASP A 112 -8.77 8.98 12.91
C ASP A 112 -9.94 9.36 12.00
N PRO A 113 -10.43 10.60 12.08
CA PRO A 113 -11.49 11.07 11.20
C PRO A 113 -11.02 11.01 9.73
N ARG A 114 -11.92 10.60 8.83
CA ARG A 114 -11.62 10.50 7.40
C ARG A 114 -11.04 11.78 6.79
N THR A 115 -11.41 12.95 7.32
CA THR A 115 -10.92 14.24 6.82
C THR A 115 -9.42 14.35 7.04
N LEU A 116 -8.93 14.05 8.24
CA LEU A 116 -7.50 14.03 8.57
C LEU A 116 -6.74 13.02 7.70
N VAL A 117 -7.30 11.83 7.52
CA VAL A 117 -6.69 10.79 6.67
C VAL A 117 -6.60 11.28 5.22
N MET A 118 -7.67 11.87 4.68
CA MET A 118 -7.70 12.36 3.30
C MET A 118 -6.83 13.60 3.09
N ASP A 119 -6.67 14.47 4.09
CA ASP A 119 -5.70 15.58 4.05
C ASP A 119 -4.26 15.04 3.94
N SER A 120 -3.98 13.93 4.64
CA SER A 120 -2.68 13.27 4.58
C SER A 120 -2.45 12.56 3.24
N VAL A 121 -3.49 11.93 2.68
CA VAL A 121 -3.48 11.36 1.32
C VAL A 121 -3.21 12.46 0.29
N LEU A 122 -3.84 13.63 0.42
CA LEU A 122 -3.61 14.76 -0.47
C LEU A 122 -2.17 15.26 -0.40
N ALA A 123 -1.59 15.36 0.80
CA ALA A 123 -0.19 15.73 0.97
C ALA A 123 0.79 14.74 0.30
N ASP A 124 0.49 13.44 0.35
CA ASP A 124 1.26 12.42 -0.35
C ASP A 124 1.14 12.50 -1.87
N LEU A 125 -0.06 12.76 -2.38
CA LEU A 125 -0.29 12.94 -3.81
C LEU A 125 0.39 14.21 -4.34
N ASN A 126 0.34 15.32 -3.61
CA ASN A 126 1.04 16.55 -3.99
C ASN A 126 2.55 16.32 -4.09
N PHE A 127 3.14 15.67 -3.08
CA PHE A 127 4.57 15.32 -3.13
C PHE A 127 4.88 14.40 -4.32
N ALA A 128 4.03 13.40 -4.58
CA ALA A 128 4.21 12.48 -5.70
C ALA A 128 4.16 13.22 -7.04
N CYS A 129 3.21 14.13 -7.24
CA CYS A 129 3.09 14.95 -8.44
C CYS A 129 4.33 15.84 -8.68
N GLU A 130 4.90 16.39 -7.62
CA GLU A 130 6.08 17.27 -7.70
C GLU A 130 7.38 16.51 -7.99
N ASN A 131 7.49 15.25 -7.55
CA ASN A 131 8.77 14.53 -7.51
C ASN A 131 8.85 13.33 -8.45
N ILE A 132 7.73 12.79 -8.95
CA ILE A 132 7.75 11.68 -9.91
C ILE A 132 8.15 12.22 -11.30
N ILE A 133 9.39 11.94 -11.69
CA ILE A 133 9.90 12.18 -13.04
C ILE A 133 9.07 11.40 -14.07
N LEU A 134 8.39 12.12 -14.96
CA LEU A 134 7.75 11.52 -16.14
C LEU A 134 8.81 11.31 -17.22
N LEU A 135 9.01 10.05 -17.62
CA LEU A 135 9.94 9.64 -18.70
C LEU A 135 9.59 10.19 -20.11
N ARG A 136 8.68 11.17 -20.21
CA ARG A 136 8.13 11.64 -21.48
C ARG A 136 8.35 13.13 -21.72
N LEU A 137 9.55 13.66 -21.43
CA LEU A 137 9.88 15.03 -21.82
C LEU A 137 11.21 15.19 -22.57
N GLN A 138 12.15 14.25 -22.49
CA GLN A 138 13.37 14.32 -23.30
C GLN A 138 13.13 14.05 -24.79
N LEU A 139 12.21 13.13 -25.14
CA LEU A 139 11.89 12.84 -26.54
C LEU A 139 11.07 13.96 -27.21
N LEU A 140 10.16 14.60 -26.48
CA LEU A 140 9.32 15.68 -27.02
C LEU A 140 10.12 16.98 -27.25
N LEU A 141 11.08 17.30 -26.38
CA LEU A 141 12.00 18.42 -26.59
C LEU A 141 12.92 18.19 -27.80
N LEU A 142 13.41 16.96 -28.01
CA LEU A 142 14.25 16.63 -29.16
C LEU A 142 13.49 16.74 -30.49
N ILE A 143 12.21 16.35 -30.52
CA ILE A 143 11.36 16.48 -31.72
C ILE A 143 11.02 17.94 -32.02
N LEU A 144 10.86 18.79 -31.00
CA LEU A 144 10.58 20.23 -31.19
C LEU A 144 11.84 21.06 -31.47
N GLN A 145 13.03 20.58 -31.11
CA GLN A 145 14.31 21.24 -31.44
C GLN A 145 14.81 20.94 -32.86
N TYR A 146 14.20 19.97 -33.56
CA TYR A 146 14.53 19.58 -34.94
C TYR A 146 13.46 20.01 -35.97
N ARG A 147 12.58 20.94 -35.61
CA ARG A 147 11.58 21.53 -36.49
C ARG A 147 11.79 23.04 -36.60
#